data_AF-A0A344UVI5-F1
#
_entry.id   AF-A0A344UVI5-F1
#
_cell.length_a   1.000
_cell.length_b   1.000
_cell.length_c   1.000
_cell.angle_alpha   90.00
_cell.angle_beta   90.00
_cell.angle_gamma   90.00
#
_symmetry.space_group_name_H-M   'P 1'
#
loop_
_entity.id
_entity.type
_entity.pdbx_description
1 polymer ?
#
loop_
_entity_poly.entity_id
_entity_poly.type
_entity_poly.pdbx_seq_one_letter_code
_entity_poly.pdbx_strand_id
1 'polypeptide(L)'
;MLEGRYSNTVSIDSAKRFGYRDDPRFALKFDKEEKKDPNAPLPDPREREVWEGTKDGGDKSTLKDKDGKPVPSGGCYGEGNAEVQGHDQDDWSNLIHMTSNGLDNATRRLENDARLLAADKKWASCMKTKGYSFAHKLDAADLVADKPQKQQIKVAVDDATCAQQSNYYGVMYALDVAYQNQYIAQHQAELTASYNEVRKSLVTARAIVAKGE
;
A
#
# COMPACT_ATOMS: atom_id res chain seq x y z
N MET A 1 -9.33 -11.20 -11.24
CA MET A 1 -8.30 -10.82 -10.24
C MET A 1 -7.42 -9.65 -10.67
N LEU A 2 -7.39 -9.23 -11.95
CA LEU A 2 -6.73 -7.98 -12.35
C LEU A 2 -7.57 -6.74 -12.07
N GLU A 3 -8.90 -6.86 -12.24
CA GLU A 3 -9.87 -5.86 -11.78
C GLU A 3 -9.77 -5.69 -10.26
N GLY A 4 -9.80 -4.44 -9.78
CA GLY A 4 -9.61 -4.08 -8.37
C GLY A 4 -8.15 -3.95 -7.94
N ARG A 5 -7.21 -4.69 -8.55
CA ARG A 5 -5.76 -4.55 -8.27
C ARG A 5 -5.09 -3.48 -9.11
N TYR A 6 -5.49 -3.34 -10.37
CA TYR A 6 -4.80 -2.42 -11.31
C TYR A 6 -5.71 -1.35 -11.93
N SER A 7 -6.93 -1.71 -12.35
CA SER A 7 -7.91 -0.73 -12.87
C SER A 7 -9.27 -1.39 -13.15
N ASN A 8 -10.34 -0.59 -13.22
CA ASN A 8 -11.65 -1.02 -13.74
C ASN A 8 -11.71 -1.01 -15.27
N THR A 9 -10.68 -0.48 -15.95
CA THR A 9 -10.56 -0.53 -17.42
C THR A 9 -9.78 -1.75 -17.92
N VAL A 10 -9.59 -2.76 -17.06
CA VAL A 10 -8.98 -4.05 -17.45
C VAL A 10 -9.89 -4.85 -18.38
N SER A 11 -11.21 -4.77 -18.18
CA SER A 11 -12.18 -5.43 -19.06
C SER A 11 -13.18 -4.43 -19.63
N ILE A 12 -13.69 -4.74 -20.83
CA ILE A 12 -14.73 -3.94 -21.48
C ILE A 12 -16.02 -3.93 -20.63
N ASP A 13 -16.34 -5.02 -19.94
CA ASP A 13 -17.56 -5.13 -19.15
C ASP A 13 -17.51 -4.26 -17.89
N SER A 14 -16.38 -4.22 -17.20
CA SER A 14 -16.19 -3.32 -16.05
C SER A 14 -16.11 -1.86 -16.49
N ALA A 15 -15.44 -1.57 -17.61
CA ALA A 15 -15.42 -0.23 -18.20
C ALA A 15 -16.83 0.29 -18.54
N LYS A 16 -17.73 -0.57 -19.06
CA LYS A 16 -19.13 -0.21 -19.33
C LYS A 16 -19.92 0.12 -18.06
N ARG A 17 -19.66 -0.61 -16.97
CA ARG A 17 -20.42 -0.50 -15.72
C ARG A 17 -19.95 0.66 -14.86
N PHE A 18 -18.64 0.82 -14.73
CA PHE A 18 -18.02 1.70 -13.74
C PHE A 18 -17.22 2.85 -14.36
N GLY A 19 -16.87 2.75 -15.65
CA GLY A 19 -15.95 3.69 -16.27
C GLY A 19 -14.60 3.66 -15.57
N TYR A 20 -14.13 4.84 -15.13
CA TYR A 20 -12.93 4.98 -14.30
C TYR A 20 -13.22 5.00 -12.79
N ARG A 21 -14.48 4.92 -12.36
CA ARG A 21 -14.84 4.87 -10.94
C ARG A 21 -14.57 3.49 -10.36
N ASP A 22 -14.37 3.44 -9.04
CA ASP A 22 -14.20 2.19 -8.32
C ASP A 22 -15.39 1.25 -8.47
N ASP A 23 -15.11 -0.03 -8.72
CA ASP A 23 -16.10 -1.08 -8.63
C ASP A 23 -16.42 -1.34 -7.15
N PRO A 24 -17.69 -1.23 -6.72
CA PRO A 24 -18.10 -1.45 -5.33
C PRO A 24 -17.76 -2.83 -4.76
N ARG A 25 -17.47 -3.83 -5.62
CA ARG A 25 -16.98 -5.15 -5.20
C ARG A 25 -15.57 -5.08 -4.60
N PHE A 26 -14.76 -4.13 -5.05
CA PHE A 26 -13.36 -3.95 -4.64
C PHE A 26 -13.14 -2.70 -3.81
N ALA A 27 -14.12 -1.80 -3.74
CA ALA A 27 -14.10 -0.68 -2.81
C ALA A 27 -13.85 -1.18 -1.38
N LEU A 28 -12.84 -0.63 -0.72
CA LEU A 28 -12.59 -0.89 0.69
C LEU A 28 -13.84 -0.50 1.47
N LYS A 29 -14.52 -1.50 2.01
CA LYS A 29 -15.65 -1.30 2.91
C LYS A 29 -15.08 -1.09 4.29
N PHE A 30 -15.03 0.16 4.71
CA PHE A 30 -14.79 0.46 6.11
C PHE A 30 -16.11 0.25 6.85
N ASP A 31 -16.14 -0.66 7.83
CA ASP A 31 -17.33 -0.98 8.63
C ASP A 31 -17.92 0.26 9.32
N LYS A 32 -17.10 1.29 9.50
CA LYS A 32 -17.47 2.67 9.81
C LYS A 32 -16.55 3.55 9.01
N GLU A 33 -17.08 4.62 8.39
CA GLU A 33 -16.21 5.76 8.06
C GLU A 33 -15.43 6.07 9.34
N GLU A 34 -14.10 6.17 9.22
CA GLU A 34 -13.29 6.64 10.33
C GLU A 34 -13.89 7.96 10.75
N LYS A 35 -14.57 7.98 11.90
CA LYS A 35 -15.07 9.21 12.49
C LYS A 35 -13.83 9.95 12.94
N LYS A 36 -13.20 10.66 12.00
CA LYS A 36 -12.29 11.74 12.31
C LYS A 36 -13.12 12.75 13.05
N ASP A 37 -13.18 12.62 14.36
CA ASP A 37 -13.55 13.73 15.20
C ASP A 37 -12.42 14.76 15.01
N PRO A 38 -12.67 15.89 14.32
CA PRO A 38 -11.65 16.92 14.14
C PRO A 38 -11.24 17.54 15.49
N ASN A 39 -11.99 17.25 16.56
CA ASN A 39 -11.70 17.63 17.93
C ASN A 39 -11.21 16.43 18.78
N ALA A 40 -11.01 15.24 18.20
CA ALA A 40 -10.31 14.18 18.92
C ALA A 40 -8.95 14.75 19.33
N PRO A 41 -8.63 14.76 20.64
CA PRO A 41 -7.34 15.24 21.07
C PRO A 41 -6.28 14.37 20.40
N LEU A 42 -5.44 15.01 19.56
CA LEU A 42 -4.18 14.39 19.19
C LEU A 42 -3.41 14.14 20.49
N PRO A 43 -2.67 13.02 20.59
CA PRO A 43 -1.78 12.81 21.73
C PRO A 43 -0.92 14.06 21.92
N ASP A 44 -0.91 14.61 23.13
CA ASP A 44 -0.07 15.75 23.50
C ASP A 44 1.38 15.40 23.11
N PRO A 45 2.18 16.32 22.55
CA PRO A 45 3.58 16.03 22.23
C PRO A 45 4.36 15.36 23.36
N ARG A 46 4.04 15.65 24.63
CA ARG A 46 4.65 14.96 25.77
C ARG A 46 4.18 13.52 25.95
N GLU A 47 2.91 13.22 25.69
CA GLU A 47 2.39 11.85 25.68
C GLU A 47 3.06 11.03 24.59
N ARG A 48 3.26 11.62 23.41
CA ARG A 48 3.98 11.00 22.30
C ARG A 48 5.45 10.76 22.63
N GLU A 49 6.13 11.73 23.27
CA GLU A 49 7.51 11.56 23.73
C GLU A 49 7.65 10.44 24.77
N VAL A 50 6.68 10.27 25.68
CA VAL A 50 6.66 9.15 26.64
C VAL A 50 6.39 7.82 25.92
N TRP A 51 5.45 7.81 24.96
CA TRP A 51 5.11 6.64 24.17
C TRP A 51 6.30 6.12 23.36
N GLU A 52 6.99 7.00 22.63
CA GLU A 52 8.08 6.67 21.70
C GLU A 52 9.46 6.70 22.35
N GLY A 53 9.61 7.37 23.50
CA GLY A 53 10.89 7.59 24.16
C GLY A 53 11.79 8.61 23.47
N THR A 54 11.26 9.37 22.51
CA THR A 54 11.98 10.36 21.70
C THR A 54 11.20 11.67 21.58
N LYS A 55 11.93 12.77 21.47
CA LYS A 55 11.36 14.10 21.16
C LYS A 55 10.94 14.18 19.70
N ASP A 56 10.11 15.16 19.39
CA ASP A 56 9.87 15.59 18.01
C ASP A 56 11.22 15.93 17.33
N GLY A 57 11.63 15.10 16.37
CA GLY A 57 12.94 15.18 15.70
C GLY A 57 13.87 13.98 15.94
N GLY A 58 13.50 13.04 16.82
CA GLY A 58 14.20 11.76 16.99
C GLY A 58 15.29 11.73 18.06
N ASP A 59 15.55 12.87 18.73
CA ASP A 59 16.44 12.91 19.89
C ASP A 59 15.85 12.12 21.06
N LYS A 60 16.69 11.50 21.87
CA LYS A 60 16.27 10.78 23.07
C LYS A 60 15.45 11.68 24.01
N SER A 61 14.37 11.12 24.57
CA SER A 61 13.57 11.81 25.58
C SER A 61 14.41 12.25 26.78
N THR A 62 14.09 13.43 27.29
CA THR A 62 14.66 13.94 28.56
C THR A 62 13.65 13.91 29.71
N LEU A 63 12.46 13.37 29.48
CA LEU A 63 11.42 13.24 30.49
C LEU A 63 11.78 12.20 31.54
N LYS A 64 11.16 12.33 32.70
CA LYS A 64 11.29 11.42 33.83
C LYS A 64 9.92 11.09 34.40
N ASP A 65 9.77 9.90 34.95
CA ASP A 65 8.58 9.50 35.68
C ASP A 65 8.48 10.20 37.05
N LYS A 66 7.40 9.92 37.79
CA LYS A 66 7.14 10.47 39.13
C LYS A 66 8.22 10.11 40.17
N ASP A 67 8.96 9.04 39.93
CA ASP A 67 10.02 8.52 40.80
C ASP A 67 11.41 9.01 40.35
N GLY A 68 11.48 9.86 39.31
CA GLY A 68 12.70 10.44 38.77
C GLY A 68 13.47 9.54 37.80
N LYS A 69 12.90 8.40 37.39
CA LYS A 69 13.52 7.50 36.40
C LYS A 69 13.34 8.06 34.99
N PRO A 70 14.37 7.99 34.13
CA PRO A 70 14.26 8.45 32.75
C PRO A 70 13.30 7.57 31.94
N VAL A 71 12.63 8.16 30.95
CA VAL A 71 11.89 7.39 29.94
C VAL A 71 12.86 6.44 29.21
N PRO A 72 12.54 5.14 29.08
CA PRO A 72 13.37 4.18 28.35
C PRO A 72 13.53 4.53 26.87
N SER A 73 14.55 3.94 26.25
CA SER A 73 14.64 3.93 24.79
C SER A 73 13.42 3.23 24.20
N GLY A 74 12.77 3.83 23.20
CA GLY A 74 11.52 3.31 22.63
C GLY A 74 10.25 3.60 23.46
N GLY A 75 10.39 4.21 24.65
CA GLY A 75 9.26 4.60 25.50
C GLY A 75 8.37 3.44 25.93
N CYS A 76 7.13 3.75 26.32
CA CYS A 76 6.16 2.71 26.69
C CYS A 76 5.86 1.73 25.56
N TYR A 77 5.97 2.17 24.29
CA TYR A 77 5.80 1.30 23.14
C TYR A 77 6.90 0.23 23.07
N GLY A 78 8.16 0.65 23.25
CA GLY A 78 9.32 -0.24 23.30
C GLY A 78 9.27 -1.20 24.49
N GLU A 79 8.79 -0.76 25.66
CA GLU A 79 8.56 -1.65 26.81
C GLU A 79 7.53 -2.74 26.49
N GLY A 80 6.40 -2.38 25.91
CA GLY A 80 5.37 -3.34 25.49
C GLY A 80 5.88 -4.31 24.43
N ASN A 81 6.66 -3.82 23.46
CA ASN A 81 7.33 -4.68 22.48
C ASN A 81 8.31 -5.62 23.16
N ALA A 82 9.11 -5.16 24.13
CA ALA A 82 10.05 -6.01 24.84
C ALA A 82 9.35 -7.14 25.59
N GLU A 83 8.17 -6.88 26.16
CA GLU A 83 7.37 -7.91 26.83
C GLU A 83 6.79 -8.94 25.85
N VAL A 84 6.32 -8.50 24.69
CA VAL A 84 5.67 -9.38 23.69
C VAL A 84 6.69 -10.12 22.81
N GLN A 85 7.75 -9.43 22.39
CA GLN A 85 8.69 -9.84 21.35
C GLN A 85 10.07 -10.24 21.92
N GLY A 86 10.38 -9.84 23.15
CA GLY A 86 11.69 -10.07 23.79
C GLY A 86 12.75 -9.01 23.46
N HIS A 87 12.39 -7.99 22.70
CA HIS A 87 13.20 -6.80 22.39
C HIS A 87 12.31 -5.58 22.10
N ASP A 88 12.88 -4.39 22.14
CA ASP A 88 12.15 -3.12 21.95
C ASP A 88 11.74 -2.82 20.49
N GLN A 89 12.41 -3.45 19.52
CA GLN A 89 12.11 -3.32 18.09
C GLN A 89 10.74 -3.92 17.75
N ASP A 90 10.06 -3.34 16.76
CA ASP A 90 8.78 -3.84 16.27
C ASP A 90 8.94 -4.74 15.03
N ASP A 91 8.81 -6.05 15.25
CA ASP A 91 8.84 -7.06 14.19
C ASP A 91 7.73 -6.89 13.16
N TRP A 92 6.55 -6.39 13.58
CA TRP A 92 5.44 -6.15 12.68
C TRP A 92 5.77 -5.06 11.67
N SER A 93 6.27 -3.92 12.16
CA SER A 93 6.74 -2.83 11.31
C SER A 93 7.83 -3.31 10.37
N ASN A 94 8.78 -4.13 10.84
CA ASN A 94 9.81 -4.69 9.97
C ASN A 94 9.22 -5.53 8.82
N LEU A 95 8.31 -6.47 9.11
CA LEU A 95 7.67 -7.28 8.07
C LEU A 95 6.87 -6.43 7.07
N ILE A 96 6.14 -5.43 7.57
CA ILE A 96 5.39 -4.49 6.73
C ILE A 96 6.34 -3.69 5.83
N HIS A 97 7.43 -3.17 6.37
CA HIS A 97 8.43 -2.44 5.59
C HIS A 97 9.08 -3.33 4.52
N MET A 98 9.46 -4.56 4.84
CA MET A 98 10.03 -5.50 3.87
C MET A 98 9.06 -5.80 2.72
N THR A 99 7.80 -6.08 3.02
CA THR A 99 6.81 -6.38 1.98
C THR A 99 6.47 -5.14 1.15
N SER A 100 6.39 -3.96 1.77
CA SER A 100 6.17 -2.68 1.08
C SER A 100 7.33 -2.31 0.17
N ASN A 101 8.57 -2.47 0.63
CA ASN A 101 9.78 -2.27 -0.17
C ASN A 101 9.81 -3.20 -1.40
N GLY A 102 9.34 -4.44 -1.25
CA GLY A 102 9.20 -5.39 -2.36
C GLY A 102 8.20 -4.96 -3.42
N LEU A 103 7.03 -4.47 -2.98
CA LEU A 103 6.02 -3.91 -3.90
C LEU A 103 6.56 -2.67 -4.62
N ASP A 104 7.17 -1.74 -3.88
CA ASP A 104 7.75 -0.52 -4.45
C ASP A 104 8.88 -0.83 -5.45
N ASN A 105 9.72 -1.83 -5.15
CA ASN A 105 10.74 -2.31 -6.06
C ASN A 105 10.13 -2.83 -7.37
N ALA A 106 9.11 -3.68 -7.26
CA ALA A 106 8.43 -4.25 -8.41
C ALA A 106 7.76 -3.17 -9.27
N THR A 107 7.03 -2.23 -8.66
CA THR A 107 6.37 -1.11 -9.34
C THR A 107 7.36 -0.24 -10.10
N ARG A 108 8.45 0.20 -9.44
CA ARG A 108 9.48 1.02 -10.11
C ARG A 108 10.09 0.30 -11.32
N ARG A 109 10.35 -1.00 -11.21
CA ARG A 109 10.92 -1.78 -12.32
C ARG A 109 9.92 -2.00 -13.44
N LEU A 110 8.65 -2.23 -13.09
CA LEU A 110 7.54 -2.38 -14.03
C LEU A 110 7.35 -1.12 -14.87
N GLU A 111 7.24 0.04 -14.24
CA GLU A 111 7.01 1.34 -14.89
C GLU A 111 8.14 1.73 -15.86
N ASN A 112 9.38 1.30 -15.55
CA ASN A 112 10.55 1.57 -16.38
C ASN A 112 10.87 0.43 -17.38
N ASP A 113 10.08 -0.65 -17.42
CA ASP A 113 10.36 -1.78 -18.32
C ASP A 113 9.99 -1.43 -19.77
N ALA A 114 10.96 -1.58 -20.66
CA ALA A 114 10.80 -1.29 -22.09
C ALA A 114 9.63 -2.07 -22.74
N ARG A 115 9.28 -3.26 -22.24
CA ARG A 115 8.15 -4.05 -22.74
C ARG A 115 6.82 -3.41 -22.38
N LEU A 116 6.68 -2.89 -21.16
CA LEU A 116 5.47 -2.16 -20.76
C LEU A 116 5.37 -0.85 -21.53
N LEU A 117 6.47 -0.08 -21.61
CA LEU A 117 6.52 1.17 -22.38
C LEU A 117 6.18 0.96 -23.86
N ALA A 118 6.55 -0.18 -24.45
CA ALA A 118 6.17 -0.52 -25.82
C ALA A 118 4.67 -0.84 -25.95
N ALA A 119 4.07 -1.52 -24.97
CA ALA A 119 2.62 -1.76 -24.94
C ALA A 119 1.85 -0.45 -24.73
N ASP A 120 2.34 0.44 -23.86
CA ASP A 120 1.79 1.78 -23.60
C ASP A 120 1.78 2.64 -24.87
N LYS A 121 2.88 2.66 -25.64
CA LYS A 121 2.93 3.36 -26.94
C LYS A 121 1.91 2.83 -27.96
N LYS A 122 1.70 1.51 -28.01
CA LYS A 122 0.68 0.90 -28.87
C LYS A 122 -0.73 1.28 -28.42
N TRP A 123 -0.96 1.25 -27.11
CA TRP A 123 -2.21 1.69 -26.50
C TRP A 123 -2.50 3.16 -26.82
N ALA A 124 -1.54 4.07 -26.62
CA ALA A 124 -1.68 5.49 -26.88
C ALA A 124 -1.96 5.77 -28.37
N SER A 125 -1.31 5.02 -29.26
CA SER A 125 -1.58 5.08 -30.71
C SER A 125 -3.02 4.67 -31.03
N CYS A 126 -3.53 3.60 -30.42
CA CYS A 126 -4.93 3.19 -30.56
C CYS A 126 -5.89 4.28 -30.04
N MET A 127 -5.64 4.83 -28.85
CA MET A 127 -6.45 5.91 -28.27
C MET A 127 -6.47 7.17 -29.14
N LYS A 128 -5.36 7.48 -29.81
CA LYS A 128 -5.29 8.57 -30.79
C LYS A 128 -6.23 8.36 -31.98
N THR A 129 -6.37 7.13 -32.49
CA THR A 129 -7.35 6.83 -33.55
C THR A 129 -8.80 6.99 -33.09
N LYS A 130 -9.04 6.91 -31.78
CA LYS A 130 -10.34 7.13 -31.14
C LYS A 130 -10.60 8.60 -30.79
N GLY A 131 -9.65 9.50 -31.07
CA GLY A 131 -9.77 10.94 -30.81
C GLY A 131 -9.24 11.38 -29.45
N TYR A 132 -8.50 10.54 -28.72
CA TYR A 132 -7.91 10.86 -27.42
C TYR A 132 -6.41 11.11 -27.54
N SER A 133 -5.89 12.11 -26.83
CA SER A 133 -4.45 12.42 -26.81
C SER A 133 -3.88 12.14 -25.43
N PHE A 134 -3.63 10.87 -25.14
CA PHE A 134 -3.00 10.42 -23.91
C PHE A 134 -1.54 10.04 -24.16
N ALA A 135 -0.65 10.47 -23.27
CA ALA A 135 0.78 10.13 -23.33
C ALA A 135 1.03 8.75 -22.72
N HIS A 136 0.51 8.54 -21.51
CA HIS A 136 0.62 7.28 -20.78
C HIS A 136 -0.75 6.80 -20.31
N LYS A 137 -0.93 5.48 -20.29
CA LYS A 137 -2.19 4.87 -19.83
C LYS A 137 -2.49 5.19 -18.36
N LEU A 138 -1.46 5.23 -17.52
CA LEU A 138 -1.61 5.49 -16.09
C LEU A 138 -2.26 6.87 -15.80
N ASP A 139 -2.07 7.85 -16.67
CA ASP A 139 -2.63 9.20 -16.50
C ASP A 139 -4.10 9.30 -16.93
N ALA A 140 -4.62 8.29 -17.63
CA ALA A 140 -5.92 8.39 -18.31
C ALA A 140 -7.09 8.62 -17.33
N ALA A 141 -7.03 8.04 -16.13
CA ALA A 141 -8.05 8.21 -15.10
C ALA A 141 -8.11 9.67 -14.60
N ASP A 142 -6.96 10.25 -14.27
CA ASP A 142 -6.85 11.63 -13.77
C ASP A 142 -7.27 12.65 -14.82
N LEU A 143 -6.89 12.41 -16.08
CA LEU A 143 -7.23 13.29 -17.21
C LEU A 143 -8.73 13.33 -17.55
N VAL A 144 -9.53 12.39 -17.02
CA VAL A 144 -10.98 12.37 -17.22
C VAL A 144 -11.79 12.47 -15.93
N ALA A 145 -11.13 12.68 -14.79
CA ALA A 145 -11.77 12.72 -13.48
C ALA A 145 -12.86 13.81 -13.38
N ASP A 146 -12.66 14.95 -14.05
CA ASP A 146 -13.60 16.08 -14.09
C ASP A 146 -14.80 15.88 -15.04
N LYS A 147 -14.77 14.84 -15.89
CA LYS A 147 -15.79 14.62 -16.91
C LYS A 147 -17.06 14.00 -16.33
N PRO A 148 -18.25 14.28 -16.90
CA PRO A 148 -19.47 13.56 -16.56
C PRO A 148 -19.31 12.05 -16.70
N GLN A 149 -19.96 11.27 -15.83
CA GLN A 149 -19.83 9.81 -15.79
C GLN A 149 -20.06 9.13 -17.15
N LYS A 150 -21.05 9.61 -17.92
CA LYS A 150 -21.32 9.08 -19.27
C LYS A 150 -20.12 9.23 -20.22
N GLN A 151 -19.38 10.33 -20.10
CA GLN A 151 -18.16 10.55 -20.86
C GLN A 151 -17.02 9.66 -20.33
N GLN A 152 -16.87 9.55 -19.01
CA GLN A 152 -15.88 8.65 -18.41
C GLN A 152 -16.07 7.19 -18.88
N ILE A 153 -17.31 6.69 -18.91
CA ILE A 153 -17.64 5.34 -19.40
C ILE A 153 -17.24 5.17 -20.87
N LYS A 154 -17.55 6.17 -21.72
CA LYS A 154 -17.17 6.10 -23.14
C LYS A 154 -15.65 5.98 -23.28
N VAL A 155 -14.89 6.84 -22.60
CA VAL A 155 -13.43 6.80 -22.65
C VAL A 155 -12.89 5.48 -22.11
N ALA A 156 -13.44 4.98 -21.00
CA ALA A 156 -13.03 3.73 -20.38
C ALA A 156 -13.26 2.51 -21.31
N VAL A 157 -14.34 2.49 -22.09
CA VAL A 157 -14.61 1.41 -23.04
C VAL A 157 -13.62 1.43 -24.20
N ASP A 158 -13.30 2.62 -24.73
CA ASP A 158 -12.27 2.78 -25.76
C ASP A 158 -10.88 2.41 -25.19
N ASP A 159 -10.57 2.82 -23.96
CA ASP A 159 -9.35 2.44 -23.22
C ASP A 159 -9.22 0.92 -23.07
N ALA A 160 -10.23 0.25 -22.51
CA ALA A 160 -10.21 -1.21 -22.32
C ALA A 160 -10.03 -1.95 -23.67
N THR A 161 -10.67 -1.46 -24.74
CA THR A 161 -10.51 -2.01 -26.09
C THR A 161 -9.08 -1.86 -26.60
N CYS A 162 -8.49 -0.66 -26.46
CA CYS A 162 -7.12 -0.39 -26.85
C CYS A 162 -6.10 -1.15 -26.00
N ALA A 163 -6.39 -1.36 -24.71
CA ALA A 163 -5.55 -2.11 -23.79
C ALA A 163 -5.53 -3.60 -24.15
N GLN A 164 -6.66 -4.15 -24.58
CA GLN A 164 -6.74 -5.52 -25.10
C GLN A 164 -5.94 -5.68 -26.41
N GLN A 165 -6.09 -4.75 -27.35
CA GLN A 165 -5.37 -4.80 -28.65
C GLN A 165 -3.85 -4.67 -28.51
N SER A 166 -3.39 -3.87 -27.54
CA SER A 166 -1.96 -3.68 -27.24
C SER A 166 -1.37 -4.74 -26.31
N ASN A 167 -2.21 -5.63 -25.77
CA ASN A 167 -1.85 -6.56 -24.69
C ASN A 167 -1.25 -5.87 -23.46
N TYR A 168 -1.69 -4.64 -23.15
CA TYR A 168 -1.12 -3.83 -22.07
C TYR A 168 -1.17 -4.56 -20.73
N TYR A 169 -2.36 -5.00 -20.30
CA TYR A 169 -2.55 -5.65 -19.01
C TYR A 169 -1.89 -7.04 -18.93
N GLY A 170 -1.79 -7.76 -20.06
CA GLY A 170 -1.08 -9.04 -20.10
C GLY A 170 0.41 -8.86 -19.88
N VAL A 171 1.04 -7.88 -20.54
CA VAL A 171 2.45 -7.53 -20.32
C VAL A 171 2.67 -7.04 -18.90
N MET A 172 1.87 -6.06 -18.45
CA MET A 172 2.00 -5.49 -17.12
C MET A 172 1.92 -6.55 -16.02
N TYR A 173 0.94 -7.44 -16.08
CA TYR A 173 0.78 -8.51 -15.10
C TYR A 173 1.96 -9.49 -15.07
N ALA A 174 2.44 -9.94 -16.25
CA ALA A 174 3.56 -10.86 -16.31
C ALA A 174 4.84 -10.24 -15.71
N LEU A 175 5.08 -8.96 -15.97
CA LEU A 175 6.22 -8.22 -15.43
C LEU A 175 6.12 -8.00 -13.93
N ASP A 176 4.94 -7.56 -13.45
CA ASP A 176 4.71 -7.32 -12.03
C ASP A 176 4.93 -8.58 -11.20
N VAL A 177 4.36 -9.71 -11.63
CA VAL A 177 4.56 -11.02 -10.99
C VAL A 177 6.03 -11.44 -11.06
N ALA A 178 6.70 -11.26 -12.20
CA ALA A 178 8.10 -11.61 -12.32
C ALA A 178 9.00 -10.81 -11.36
N TYR A 179 8.75 -9.50 -11.20
CA TYR A 179 9.53 -8.65 -10.31
C TYR A 179 9.23 -8.89 -8.83
N GLN A 180 7.97 -9.10 -8.46
CA GLN A 180 7.62 -9.52 -7.10
C GLN A 180 8.26 -10.88 -6.76
N ASN A 181 8.21 -11.87 -7.66
CA ASN A 181 8.82 -13.17 -7.43
C ASN A 181 10.35 -13.09 -7.33
N GLN A 182 11.00 -12.22 -8.11
CA GLN A 182 12.43 -11.98 -7.99
C GLN A 182 12.80 -11.38 -6.63
N TYR A 183 12.03 -10.39 -6.16
CA TYR A 183 12.24 -9.80 -4.84
C TYR A 183 12.06 -10.85 -3.73
N ILE A 184 10.98 -11.63 -3.80
CA ILE A 184 10.71 -12.71 -2.83
C ILE A 184 11.85 -13.73 -2.83
N ALA A 185 12.32 -14.16 -3.99
CA ALA A 185 13.42 -15.14 -4.08
C ALA A 185 14.73 -14.58 -3.52
N GLN A 186 15.02 -13.30 -3.74
CA GLN A 186 16.22 -12.63 -3.23
C GLN A 186 16.18 -12.44 -1.70
N HIS A 187 15.00 -12.19 -1.14
CA HIS A 187 14.80 -11.89 0.28
C HIS A 187 14.10 -13.03 1.05
N GLN A 188 14.08 -14.25 0.51
CA GLN A 188 13.27 -15.35 1.06
C GLN A 188 13.63 -15.66 2.52
N ALA A 189 14.93 -15.69 2.83
CA ALA A 189 15.41 -15.98 4.18
C ALA A 189 14.98 -14.88 5.17
N GLU A 190 15.14 -13.62 4.80
CA GLU A 190 14.77 -12.46 5.62
C GLU A 190 13.25 -12.41 5.85
N LEU A 191 12.46 -12.59 4.79
CA LEU A 191 10.99 -12.63 4.87
C LEU A 191 10.51 -13.78 5.76
N THR A 192 11.14 -14.96 5.65
CA THR A 192 10.83 -16.12 6.48
C THR A 192 11.19 -15.87 7.94
N ALA A 193 12.35 -15.27 8.21
CA ALA A 193 12.77 -14.91 9.56
C ALA A 193 11.80 -13.91 10.19
N SER A 194 11.51 -12.80 9.51
CA SER A 194 10.58 -11.77 9.99
C SER A 194 9.17 -12.33 10.24
N TYR A 195 8.66 -13.17 9.33
CA TYR A 195 7.39 -13.88 9.54
C TYR A 195 7.40 -14.76 10.80
N ASN A 196 8.49 -15.47 11.05
CA ASN A 196 8.61 -16.34 12.21
C ASN A 196 8.67 -15.55 13.53
N GLU A 197 9.35 -14.39 13.56
CA GLU A 197 9.37 -13.54 14.75
C GLU A 197 7.98 -12.98 15.07
N VAL A 198 7.28 -12.43 14.08
CA VAL A 198 5.88 -12.01 14.21
C VAL A 198 4.99 -13.14 14.76
N ARG A 199 5.17 -14.38 14.28
CA ARG A 199 4.41 -15.54 14.77
C ARG A 199 4.71 -15.89 16.22
N LYS A 200 5.96 -15.77 16.67
CA LYS A 200 6.31 -16.00 18.08
C LYS A 200 5.67 -14.93 18.95
N SER A 201 5.77 -13.67 18.55
CA SER A 201 5.18 -12.52 19.24
C SER A 201 3.67 -12.66 19.40
N LEU A 202 2.95 -13.20 18.39
CA LEU A 202 1.52 -13.52 18.51
C LEU A 202 1.20 -14.59 19.57
N VAL A 203 2.06 -15.58 19.76
CA VAL A 203 1.88 -16.62 20.78
C VAL A 203 2.03 -16.01 22.17
N THR A 204 3.07 -15.19 22.36
CA THR A 204 3.31 -14.47 23.62
C THR A 204 2.17 -13.51 23.95
N ALA A 205 1.77 -12.67 22.99
CA ALA A 205 0.67 -11.72 23.16
C ALA A 205 -0.64 -12.40 23.60
N ARG A 206 -0.99 -13.55 22.99
CA ARG A 206 -2.16 -14.33 23.40
C ARG A 206 -2.07 -14.82 24.84
N ALA A 207 -0.88 -15.22 25.28
CA ALA A 207 -0.66 -15.67 26.66
C ALA A 207 -0.76 -14.52 27.66
N ILE A 208 -0.30 -13.31 27.31
CA ILE A 208 -0.43 -12.10 28.12
C ILE A 208 -1.91 -11.72 28.26
N VAL A 209 -2.62 -11.55 27.14
CA VAL A 209 -4.05 -11.18 27.13
C VAL A 209 -4.91 -12.20 27.89
N ALA A 210 -4.59 -13.50 27.79
CA ALA A 210 -5.34 -14.55 28.50
C ALA A 210 -5.18 -14.49 30.04
N LYS A 211 -4.12 -13.83 30.56
CA LYS A 211 -3.91 -13.66 32.00
C LYS A 211 -4.71 -12.48 32.58
N GLY A 212 -5.23 -11.59 31.74
CA GLY A 212 -6.06 -10.46 32.17
C GLY A 212 -5.31 -9.37 32.94
N GLU A 213 -4.02 -9.19 32.66
CA GLU A 213 -3.28 -7.97 33.05
C GLU A 213 -3.66 -6.78 32.15
#